data_AF-V4AF26-F1
#
_entry.id   AF-V4AF26-F1
#
_cell.length_a   1.000
_cell.length_b   1.000
_cell.length_c   1.000
_cell.angle_alpha   90.00
_cell.angle_beta   90.00
_cell.angle_gamma   90.00
#
_symmetry.space_group_name_H-M   'P 1'
#
loop_
_entity.id
_entity.type
_entity.pdbx_description
1 polymer ?
#
loop_
_entity_poly.entity_id
_entity_poly.type
_entity_poly.pdbx_seq_one_letter_code
_entity_poly.pdbx_strand_id
1 'polypeptide(L)' 'ESCNENEFQCFGGGCVKDDYVCDQKPDCSDGSDESADACIDMICNKEGYFKCDGSCVPNDWFCDGELDCDDGADE' A
#
# COMPACT_ATOMS: atom_id res chain seq x y z
N GLU A 1 -4.13 -19.32 -10.51
CA GLU A 1 -4.84 -19.29 -9.23
C GLU A 1 -4.53 -17.93 -8.64
N SER A 2 -5.55 -17.11 -8.40
CA SER A 2 -5.37 -15.79 -7.78
C SER A 2 -5.25 -16.00 -6.27
N CYS A 3 -4.45 -15.19 -5.59
CA CYS A 3 -4.32 -15.23 -4.12
C CYS A 3 -5.68 -14.98 -3.44
N ASN A 4 -5.85 -15.41 -2.18
CA ASN A 4 -7.08 -15.13 -1.43
C ASN A 4 -7.28 -13.62 -1.21
N GLU A 5 -8.50 -13.25 -0.81
CA GLU A 5 -8.87 -11.86 -0.49
C GLU A 5 -8.01 -11.20 0.61
N ASN A 6 -7.32 -11.99 1.45
CA ASN A 6 -6.41 -11.50 2.51
C ASN A 6 -4.94 -11.86 2.21
N GLU A 7 -4.61 -12.08 0.95
CA GLU A 7 -3.27 -12.45 0.50
C GLU A 7 -2.83 -11.53 -0.64
N PHE A 8 -1.63 -10.99 -0.52
CA PHE A 8 -0.97 -10.22 -1.55
C PHE A 8 -0.23 -11.13 -2.52
N GLN A 9 -0.41 -10.87 -3.80
CA GLN A 9 0.27 -11.61 -4.86
C GLN A 9 1.63 -10.97 -5.13
N CYS A 10 2.70 -11.71 -4.82
CA CYS A 10 4.07 -11.29 -5.13
C CYS A 10 4.24 -11.07 -6.64
N PHE A 11 5.00 -10.04 -7.02
CA PHE A 11 5.36 -9.80 -8.44
C PHE A 11 6.18 -10.95 -9.02
N GLY A 12 7.09 -11.53 -8.22
CA GLY A 12 7.87 -12.71 -8.58
C GLY A 12 7.08 -14.03 -8.60
N GLY A 13 5.77 -13.98 -8.30
CA GLY A 13 4.92 -15.14 -8.10
C GLY A 13 4.95 -15.66 -6.66
N GLY A 14 3.80 -16.14 -6.19
CA GLY A 14 3.56 -16.52 -4.80
C GLY A 14 2.51 -15.63 -4.15
N CYS A 15 2.02 -16.07 -3.00
CA CYS A 15 1.05 -15.35 -2.19
C CYS A 15 1.61 -15.23 -0.78
N VAL A 16 1.61 -14.02 -0.24
CA VAL A 16 1.91 -13.73 1.17
C VAL A 16 0.67 -13.15 1.82
N LYS A 17 0.59 -13.16 3.16
CA LYS A 17 -0.54 -12.52 3.82
C LYS A 17 -0.45 -11.01 3.69
N ASP A 18 -1.60 -10.38 3.63
CA ASP A 18 -1.75 -8.93 3.71
C ASP A 18 -1.02 -8.31 4.93
N ASP A 19 -1.04 -9.00 6.09
CA ASP A 19 -0.26 -8.63 7.29
C ASP A 19 1.27 -8.65 7.11
N TYR A 20 1.78 -9.35 6.09
CA TYR A 20 3.21 -9.40 5.77
C TYR A 20 3.60 -8.44 4.66
N VAL A 21 2.67 -7.64 4.14
CA VAL A 21 2.99 -6.59 3.18
C VAL A 21 3.37 -5.33 3.95
N CYS A 22 4.51 -4.74 3.61
CA CYS A 22 5.03 -3.55 4.27
C CYS A 22 5.35 -3.77 5.76
N ASP A 23 5.76 -4.97 6.16
CA ASP A 23 6.06 -5.34 7.54
C ASP A 23 7.55 -5.15 7.91
N GLN A 24 8.35 -4.59 6.99
CA GLN A 24 9.81 -4.47 7.04
C GLN A 24 10.58 -5.78 6.83
N LYS A 25 9.91 -6.85 6.37
CA LYS A 25 10.56 -8.10 5.98
C LYS A 25 10.15 -8.52 4.57
N PRO A 26 11.12 -8.90 3.74
CA PRO A 26 10.81 -9.50 2.45
C PRO A 26 10.34 -10.95 2.65
N ASP A 27 9.03 -11.16 2.68
CA ASP A 27 8.38 -12.47 2.66
C ASP A 27 8.18 -12.96 1.22
N CYS A 28 8.03 -12.07 0.24
CA CYS A 28 8.11 -12.45 -1.17
C CYS A 28 9.54 -12.83 -1.55
N SER A 29 9.69 -13.82 -2.45
CA SER A 29 11.00 -14.23 -2.98
C SER A 29 11.75 -13.12 -3.72
N ASP A 30 11.03 -12.10 -4.19
CA ASP A 30 11.57 -10.91 -4.86
C ASP A 30 11.59 -9.66 -3.94
N GLY A 31 11.10 -9.78 -2.69
CA GLY A 31 10.90 -8.65 -1.77
C GLY A 31 9.86 -7.64 -2.25
N SER A 32 8.98 -8.08 -3.16
CA SER A 32 7.99 -7.22 -3.79
C SER A 32 6.89 -6.74 -2.85
N ASP A 33 6.60 -7.52 -1.80
CA ASP A 33 5.75 -7.13 -0.67
C ASP A 33 6.30 -5.94 0.13
N GLU A 34 7.61 -5.73 0.13
CA GLU A 34 8.27 -4.59 0.77
C GLU A 34 8.60 -3.44 -0.20
N SER A 35 8.11 -3.53 -1.44
CA SER A 35 8.29 -2.47 -2.42
C SER A 35 7.34 -1.32 -2.13
N ALA A 36 7.77 -0.09 -2.44
CA ALA A 36 6.94 1.11 -2.28
C ALA A 36 5.56 0.95 -2.94
N ASP A 37 5.50 0.35 -4.13
CA ASP A 37 4.25 0.11 -4.86
C ASP A 37 3.29 -0.83 -4.09
N ALA A 38 3.82 -1.91 -3.47
CA ALA A 38 3.03 -2.84 -2.68
C ALA A 38 2.58 -2.25 -1.33
N CYS A 39 3.48 -1.52 -0.66
CA CYS A 39 3.12 -0.74 0.53
C CYS A 39 2.01 0.27 0.21
N ILE A 40 2.13 0.99 -0.91
CA ILE A 40 1.12 1.94 -1.37
C ILE A 40 -0.18 1.20 -1.61
N ASP A 41 -0.21 0.17 -2.46
CA ASP A 41 -1.45 -0.55 -2.79
C ASP A 41 -2.17 -1.10 -1.55
N MET A 42 -1.41 -1.66 -0.61
CA MET A 42 -1.92 -2.13 0.68
C MET A 42 -2.48 -0.99 1.53
N ILE A 43 -1.72 0.09 1.74
CA ILE A 43 -2.19 1.25 2.51
C ILE A 43 -3.43 1.87 1.84
N CYS A 44 -3.45 2.02 0.51
CA CYS A 44 -4.60 2.53 -0.24
C CYS A 44 -5.83 1.61 -0.15
N ASN A 45 -5.64 0.30 -0.02
CA ASN A 45 -6.73 -0.67 0.11
C ASN A 45 -7.35 -0.66 1.51
N LYS A 46 -6.64 -0.14 2.52
CA LYS A 46 -7.19 -0.02 3.86
C LYS A 46 -8.32 1.00 3.91
N GLU A 47 -9.37 0.62 4.63
CA GLU A 47 -10.47 1.52 4.92
C GLU A 47 -9.94 2.77 5.67
N GLY A 48 -10.35 3.95 5.20
CA GLY A 48 -9.90 5.22 5.78
C GLY A 48 -8.60 5.77 5.22
N TYR A 49 -8.14 5.28 4.06
CA TYR A 49 -7.06 5.90 3.29
C TYR A 49 -7.60 6.47 1.97
N PHE A 50 -7.00 7.55 1.52
CA PHE A 50 -7.27 8.23 0.27
C PHE A 50 -6.09 8.08 -0.67
N LYS A 51 -6.39 7.81 -1.95
CA LYS A 51 -5.39 7.68 -3.00
C LYS A 51 -5.18 9.00 -3.71
N CYS A 52 -3.95 9.50 -3.62
CA CYS A 52 -3.44 10.62 -4.39
C CYS A 52 -2.59 10.15 -5.57
N ASP A 53 -2.18 11.09 -6.42
CA ASP A 53 -1.28 10.80 -7.53
C ASP A 53 0.12 10.43 -7.00
N GLY A 54 0.42 9.13 -6.96
CA GLY A 54 1.71 8.58 -6.53
C GLY A 54 1.83 8.22 -5.04
N SER A 55 0.87 8.59 -4.20
CA SER A 55 0.91 8.37 -2.73
C SER A 55 -0.47 8.04 -2.17
N CYS A 56 -0.50 7.36 -1.02
CA CYS A 56 -1.73 7.11 -0.28
C CYS A 56 -1.62 7.61 1.15
N VAL A 57 -2.55 8.49 1.50
CA VAL A 57 -2.57 9.21 2.78
C VAL A 57 -3.82 8.79 3.57
N PRO A 58 -3.79 8.84 4.91
CA PRO A 58 -4.98 8.65 5.73
C PRO A 58 -6.05 9.68 5.36
N ASN A 59 -7.32 9.31 5.46
CA ASN A 59 -8.44 10.24 5.27
C ASN A 59 -8.47 11.34 6.36
N ASP A 60 -7.78 11.12 7.48
CA ASP A 60 -7.55 12.16 8.51
C ASP A 60 -6.62 13.28 8.03
N TRP A 61 -5.77 13.02 7.03
CA TRP A 61 -4.86 13.99 6.41
C TRP A 61 -5.52 14.72 5.23
N PHE A 62 -6.81 14.49 5.00
CA PHE A 62 -7.54 15.20 3.96
C PHE A 62 -8.02 16.56 4.48
N CYS A 63 -7.54 17.64 3.85
CA CYS A 63 -7.72 19.05 4.20
C CYS A 63 -7.31 19.34 5.66
N ASP A 64 -6.18 18.79 6.10
CA ASP A 64 -5.69 18.99 7.46
C ASP A 64 -4.77 20.21 7.59
N GLY A 65 -4.38 20.82 6.46
CA GLY A 65 -3.52 21.99 6.36
C GLY A 65 -2.05 21.67 6.08
N GLU A 66 -1.70 20.39 5.89
CA GLU A 66 -0.38 19.93 5.46
C GLU A 66 -0.46 19.26 4.09
N LEU A 67 0.59 19.44 3.28
CA LEU A 67 0.63 18.91 1.91
C LEU A 67 1.31 17.53 1.95
N ASP A 68 0.53 16.48 2.21
CA ASP A 68 1.00 15.11 2.34
C ASP A 68 1.05 14.37 0.99
N CYS A 69 0.25 14.78 0.01
CA CYS A 69 0.37 14.26 -1.35
C CYS A 69 1.27 15.13 -2.21
N ASP A 70 2.09 14.48 -3.07
CA ASP A 70 3.03 15.17 -3.97
C ASP A 70 2.36 16.20 -4.90
N ASP A 71 1.10 15.98 -5.28
CA ASP A 71 0.30 16.92 -6.10
C ASP A 71 -0.55 17.89 -5.27
N GLY A 72 -0.57 17.75 -3.93
CA GLY A 72 -1.44 18.48 -3.01
C GLY A 72 -2.93 18.17 -3.18
N ALA A 73 -3.25 16.97 -3.69
CA ALA A 73 -4.63 16.54 -3.90
C ALA A 73 -5.40 16.30 -2.59
N ASP A 74 -4.67 16.17 -1.49
CA ASP A 74 -5.17 16.05 -0.13
C ASP A 74 -5.53 17.41 0.50
N GLU A 75 -5.12 18.55 -0.08
CA GLU A 75 -5.35 19.91 0.47
C GLU A 75 -6.46 20.73 -0.22
#